data_AF-A0A562K8R9-F1
#
_entry.id   AF-A0A562K8R9-F1
#
_cell.length_a   1.000
_cell.length_b   1.000
_cell.length_c   1.000
_cell.angle_alpha   90.00
_cell.angle_beta   90.00
_cell.angle_gamma   90.00
#
_symmetry.space_group_name_H-M   'P 1'
#
loop_
_entity.id
_entity.type
_entity.pdbx_description
1 polymer ?
#
loop_
_entity_poly.entity_id
_entity_poly.type
_entity_poly.pdbx_seq_one_letter_code
_entity_poly.pdbx_strand_id
1 'polypeptide(L)'
;MQAEDALAEEAIGRAITLMKQAGADDETPLPFAGLARLHALLRADPRFAPLERAVQIRSFGNRAVAIEQAATRTPLWAVDAALGRLLTASGAWARALPCPGAVTAQTLQPQLWPGERAMLAARSLQRSVTRLAELVAQARRRAVLMREQLGHLRSSARAPQVWILLAGFAPLGLDQITWAFGISRRGTYAIGDALVAARMARRETVKGKALLVVEEPGRDGQPASLDQATALPHAALAEFDAAMGEIDRLLAGSSGHP
;
A
#
# COMPACT_ATOMS: atom_id res chain seq x y z
N MET A 1 -1.02 -24.54 8.33
CA MET A 1 -0.54 -23.36 9.09
C MET A 1 0.92 -23.53 9.49
N GLN A 2 1.26 -24.39 10.48
CA GLN A 2 2.65 -24.56 10.94
C GLN A 2 3.71 -24.87 9.85
N ALA A 3 3.38 -25.67 8.83
CA ALA A 3 4.32 -25.99 7.75
C ALA A 3 4.53 -24.83 6.74
N GLU A 4 3.50 -24.01 6.49
CA GLU A 4 3.63 -22.84 5.61
C GLU A 4 4.39 -21.71 6.32
N ASP A 5 4.15 -21.54 7.63
CA ASP A 5 4.85 -20.58 8.47
C ASP A 5 6.35 -20.91 8.55
N ALA A 6 6.71 -22.20 8.71
CA ALA A 6 8.09 -22.65 8.69
C ALA A 6 8.79 -22.39 7.34
N LEU A 7 8.11 -22.64 6.21
CA LEU A 7 8.66 -22.35 4.87
C LEU A 7 8.87 -20.84 4.66
N ALA A 8 7.98 -20.01 5.21
CA ALA A 8 8.11 -18.55 5.17
C ALA A 8 9.32 -18.07 5.99
N GLU A 9 9.48 -18.58 7.22
CA GLU A 9 10.61 -18.27 8.08
C GLU A 9 11.95 -18.68 7.44
N GLU A 10 12.03 -19.87 6.85
CA GLU A 10 13.22 -20.34 6.14
C GLU A 10 13.57 -19.45 4.95
N ALA A 11 12.58 -19.05 4.15
CA ALA A 11 12.80 -18.19 2.98
C ALA A 11 13.32 -16.81 3.41
N ILE A 12 12.73 -16.21 4.44
CA ILE A 12 13.19 -14.93 5.00
C ILE A 12 14.60 -15.08 5.58
N GLY A 13 14.84 -16.12 6.38
CA GLY A 13 16.15 -16.39 6.98
C GLY A 13 17.24 -16.55 5.92
N ARG A 14 16.95 -17.29 4.84
CA ARG A 14 17.87 -17.45 3.73
C ARG A 14 18.12 -16.14 2.98
N ALA A 15 17.08 -15.37 2.68
CA ALA A 15 17.22 -14.06 2.05
C ALA A 15 18.12 -13.12 2.87
N ILE A 16 17.94 -13.07 4.18
CA ILE A 16 18.78 -12.27 5.09
C ILE A 16 20.25 -12.69 5.02
N THR A 17 20.53 -14.00 5.00
CA THR A 17 21.89 -14.52 4.87
C THR A 17 22.54 -14.09 3.55
N LEU A 18 21.82 -14.19 2.43
CA LEU A 18 22.34 -13.75 1.12
C LEU A 18 22.59 -12.23 1.08
N MET A 19 21.75 -11.42 1.74
CA MET A 19 21.96 -9.97 1.86
C MET A 19 23.23 -9.63 2.63
N LYS A 20 23.49 -10.32 3.74
CA LYS A 20 24.72 -10.14 4.53
C LYS A 20 25.96 -10.48 3.71
N GLN A 21 25.93 -11.60 2.98
CA GLN A 21 27.01 -11.99 2.09
C GLN A 21 27.22 -10.97 0.97
N ALA A 22 26.15 -10.45 0.38
CA ALA A 22 26.23 -9.43 -0.66
C ALA A 22 26.81 -8.09 -0.16
N GLY A 23 26.59 -7.75 1.11
CA GLY A 23 27.04 -6.50 1.73
C GLY A 23 28.42 -6.56 2.41
N ALA A 24 29.14 -7.69 2.35
CA ALA A 24 30.37 -7.90 3.13
C ALA A 24 31.63 -7.16 2.60
N ASP A 25 31.64 -6.69 1.35
CA ASP A 25 32.76 -5.90 0.83
C ASP A 25 32.50 -4.39 1.03
N ASP A 26 33.32 -3.78 1.89
CA ASP A 26 33.26 -2.38 2.38
C ASP A 26 33.70 -1.30 1.37
N GLU A 27 33.98 -1.64 0.10
CA GLU A 27 34.74 -0.73 -0.77
C GLU A 27 33.94 0.38 -1.46
N THR A 28 32.60 0.39 -1.43
CA THR A 28 31.83 1.40 -2.17
C THR A 28 30.70 2.06 -1.36
N PRO A 29 30.59 3.40 -1.38
CA PRO A 29 29.52 4.13 -0.68
C PRO A 29 28.13 3.96 -1.33
N LEU A 30 28.05 3.26 -2.47
CA LEU A 30 26.82 3.09 -3.25
C LEU A 30 26.40 1.62 -3.28
N PRO A 31 25.10 1.31 -3.24
CA PRO A 31 24.59 -0.06 -3.06
C PRO A 31 24.78 -0.96 -4.30
N PHE A 32 25.26 -0.44 -5.43
CA PHE A 32 25.19 -1.12 -6.73
C PHE A 32 26.03 -2.40 -6.79
N ALA A 33 27.24 -2.39 -6.23
CA ALA A 33 28.09 -3.59 -6.17
C ALA A 33 27.44 -4.69 -5.31
N GLY A 34 26.91 -4.31 -4.14
CA GLY A 34 26.15 -5.22 -3.28
C GLY A 34 24.91 -5.78 -3.95
N LEU A 35 24.16 -4.96 -4.68
CA LEU A 35 22.99 -5.39 -5.45
C LEU A 35 23.35 -6.36 -6.59
N ALA A 36 24.48 -6.12 -7.28
CA ALA A 36 24.96 -7.02 -8.32
C ALA A 36 25.40 -8.37 -7.74
N ARG A 37 26.14 -8.36 -6.62
CA ARG A 37 26.52 -9.58 -5.87
C ARG A 37 25.29 -10.34 -5.39
N LEU A 38 24.30 -9.65 -4.83
CA LEU A 38 23.03 -10.26 -4.42
C LEU A 38 22.36 -10.98 -5.59
N HIS A 39 22.25 -10.34 -6.76
CA HIS A 39 21.69 -10.98 -7.95
C HIS A 39 22.49 -12.20 -8.39
N ALA A 40 23.81 -12.20 -8.24
CA ALA A 40 24.62 -13.39 -8.51
C ALA A 40 24.35 -14.52 -7.51
N LEU A 41 24.30 -14.20 -6.21
CA LEU A 41 24.01 -15.15 -5.13
C LEU A 41 22.62 -15.77 -5.27
N LEU A 42 21.60 -14.96 -5.57
CA LEU A 42 20.22 -15.45 -5.76
C LEU A 42 20.08 -16.40 -6.94
N ARG A 43 20.84 -16.20 -8.03
CA ARG A 43 20.85 -17.11 -9.18
C ARG A 43 21.52 -18.44 -8.88
N ALA A 44 22.48 -18.46 -7.96
CA ALA A 44 23.18 -19.67 -7.54
C ALA A 44 22.44 -20.40 -6.41
N ASP A 45 21.48 -19.75 -5.75
CA ASP A 45 20.77 -20.31 -4.61
C ASP A 45 19.62 -21.21 -5.04
N PRO A 46 19.57 -22.51 -4.65
CA PRO A 46 18.51 -23.43 -5.08
C PRO A 46 17.09 -23.00 -4.71
N ARG A 47 16.91 -22.15 -3.69
CA ARG A 47 15.60 -21.68 -3.25
C ARG A 47 15.10 -20.51 -4.09
N PHE A 48 16.00 -19.69 -4.66
CA PHE A 48 15.65 -18.48 -5.39
C PHE A 48 15.99 -18.52 -6.89
N ALA A 49 16.87 -19.43 -7.29
CA ALA A 49 17.26 -19.62 -8.67
C ALA A 49 16.01 -19.89 -9.52
N PRO A 50 15.93 -19.33 -10.74
CA PRO A 50 14.79 -19.59 -11.61
C PRO A 50 14.67 -21.08 -11.87
N LEU A 51 13.50 -21.64 -11.57
CA LEU A 51 13.17 -23.00 -11.94
C LEU A 51 12.74 -23.01 -13.40
N GLU A 52 13.33 -23.90 -14.19
CA GLU A 52 12.89 -24.13 -15.56
C GLU A 52 11.46 -24.70 -15.57
N ARG A 53 10.72 -24.44 -16.66
CA ARG A 53 9.41 -25.05 -16.85
C ARG A 53 9.61 -26.54 -17.05
N ALA A 54 9.09 -27.35 -16.14
CA ALA A 54 9.14 -28.78 -16.27
C ALA A 54 8.10 -29.25 -17.30
N VAL A 55 8.52 -30.00 -18.31
CA VAL A 55 7.60 -30.72 -19.19
C VAL A 55 7.36 -32.09 -18.56
N GLN A 56 6.15 -32.31 -18.01
CA GLN A 56 5.75 -33.63 -17.54
C GLN A 56 5.06 -34.38 -18.67
N ILE A 57 5.63 -35.52 -19.07
CA ILE A 57 4.93 -36.44 -19.95
C ILE A 57 3.94 -37.24 -19.11
N ARG A 58 2.64 -37.09 -19.41
CA ARG A 58 1.59 -37.90 -18.79
C ARG A 58 0.97 -38.83 -19.81
N SER A 59 0.81 -40.09 -19.42
CA SER A 59 0.09 -41.06 -20.24
C SER A 59 -1.41 -40.89 -20.02
N PHE A 60 -2.14 -40.66 -21.10
CA PHE A 60 -3.60 -40.69 -21.14
C PHE A 60 -4.03 -41.80 -22.11
N GLY A 61 -4.35 -42.98 -21.57
CA GLY A 61 -4.63 -44.17 -22.36
C GLY A 61 -3.40 -44.59 -23.18
N ASN A 62 -3.55 -44.70 -24.50
CA ASN A 62 -2.46 -45.07 -25.42
C ASN A 62 -1.65 -43.88 -25.96
N ARG A 63 -1.80 -42.67 -25.41
CA ARG A 63 -1.08 -41.48 -25.87
C ARG A 63 -0.29 -40.84 -24.73
N ALA A 64 0.99 -40.59 -24.97
CA ALA A 64 1.83 -39.76 -24.12
C ALA A 64 1.62 -38.29 -24.51
N VAL A 65 1.18 -37.47 -23.56
CA VAL A 65 0.96 -36.03 -23.74
C VAL A 65 1.99 -35.27 -22.91
N ALA A 66 2.79 -34.43 -23.56
CA ALA A 66 3.66 -33.48 -22.89
C ALA A 66 2.81 -32.34 -22.32
N ILE A 67 2.75 -32.23 -21.00
CA ILE A 67 2.11 -31.13 -20.29
C ILE A 67 3.22 -30.22 -19.76
N GLU A 68 3.23 -28.99 -20.25
CA GLU A 68 4.07 -27.93 -19.69
C GLU A 68 3.52 -27.54 -18.31
N GLN A 69 4.30 -27.78 -17.26
CA GLN A 69 3.97 -27.27 -15.93
C GLN A 69 4.55 -25.88 -15.75
N ALA A 70 3.73 -24.98 -15.21
CA ALA A 70 4.21 -23.70 -14.72
C ALA A 70 5.30 -23.94 -13.68
N ALA A 71 6.45 -23.29 -13.85
CA ALA A 71 7.55 -23.37 -12.90
C ALA A 71 7.04 -22.97 -11.50
N THR A 72 7.47 -23.72 -10.47
CA THR A 72 7.15 -23.39 -9.09
C THR A 72 7.59 -21.96 -8.79
N ARG A 73 6.70 -21.16 -8.20
CA ARG A 73 7.01 -19.76 -7.88
C ARG A 73 8.14 -19.71 -6.85
N THR A 74 9.27 -19.11 -7.24
CA THR A 74 10.37 -18.78 -6.33
C THR A 74 9.90 -17.75 -5.29
N PRO A 75 10.22 -17.90 -3.99
CA PRO A 75 9.74 -17.04 -2.92
C PRO A 75 10.47 -15.68 -2.86
N LEU A 76 10.49 -14.94 -3.98
CA LEU A 76 11.16 -13.64 -4.10
C LEU A 76 10.58 -12.57 -3.17
N TRP A 77 9.36 -12.75 -2.69
CA TRP A 77 8.77 -11.90 -1.65
C TRP A 77 9.66 -11.83 -0.38
N ALA A 78 10.42 -12.89 -0.07
CA ALA A 78 11.32 -12.91 1.07
C ALA A 78 12.55 -12.02 0.83
N VAL A 79 13.02 -11.97 -0.42
CA VAL A 79 14.08 -11.05 -0.87
C VAL A 79 13.58 -9.62 -0.77
N ASP A 80 12.38 -9.34 -1.29
CA ASP A 80 11.74 -8.03 -1.21
C ASP A 80 11.61 -7.54 0.24
N ALA A 81 11.20 -8.42 1.17
CA ALA A 81 11.08 -8.10 2.59
C ALA A 81 12.42 -7.75 3.26
N ALA A 82 13.53 -8.34 2.79
CA ALA A 82 14.85 -8.17 3.38
C ALA A 82 15.73 -7.12 2.68
N LEU A 83 15.44 -6.74 1.42
CA LEU A 83 16.33 -5.94 0.57
C LEU A 83 16.70 -4.58 1.18
N GLY A 84 15.76 -3.91 1.85
CA GLY A 84 16.03 -2.63 2.50
C GLY A 84 17.15 -2.68 3.53
N ARG A 85 17.47 -3.85 4.08
CA ARG A 85 18.61 -4.04 5.01
C ARG A 85 19.94 -3.81 4.30
N LEU A 86 20.10 -4.29 3.07
CA LEU A 86 21.30 -4.07 2.26
C LEU A 86 21.42 -2.58 1.89
N LEU A 87 20.32 -1.93 1.50
CA LEU A 87 20.31 -0.51 1.20
C LEU A 87 20.64 0.36 2.43
N THR A 88 20.16 -0.03 3.61
CA THR A 88 20.49 0.66 4.87
C THR A 88 21.95 0.44 5.26
N ALA A 89 22.46 -0.79 5.11
CA ALA A 89 23.86 -1.11 5.42
C ALA A 89 24.84 -0.34 4.52
N SER A 90 24.48 -0.10 3.26
CA SER A 90 25.26 0.74 2.33
C SER A 90 25.17 2.26 2.59
N GLY A 91 24.40 2.70 3.59
CA GLY A 91 24.16 4.12 3.85
C GLY A 91 23.19 4.80 2.87
N ALA A 92 22.72 4.11 1.83
CA ALA A 92 21.79 4.67 0.86
C ALA A 92 20.45 5.06 1.50
N TRP A 93 19.96 4.27 2.46
CA TRP A 93 18.69 4.49 3.16
C TRP A 93 18.88 4.66 4.67
N ALA A 94 18.11 5.57 5.28
CA ALA A 94 18.13 5.76 6.73
C ALA A 94 17.41 4.64 7.50
N ARG A 95 16.48 3.93 6.86
CA ARG A 95 15.67 2.86 7.46
C ARG A 95 15.47 1.73 6.45
N ALA A 96 15.50 0.49 6.95
CA ALA A 96 15.22 -0.68 6.14
C ALA A 96 13.71 -0.78 5.90
N LEU A 97 13.31 -0.64 4.63
CA LEU A 97 11.93 -0.85 4.18
C LEU A 97 11.86 -2.05 3.22
N PRO A 98 10.75 -2.81 3.20
CA PRO A 98 10.51 -3.79 2.15
C PRO A 98 10.58 -3.13 0.76
N CYS A 99 11.06 -3.85 -0.24
CA CYS A 99 11.21 -3.38 -1.62
C CYS A 99 10.44 -4.32 -2.58
N PRO A 100 9.09 -4.24 -2.61
CA PRO A 100 8.28 -5.18 -3.37
C PRO A 100 8.57 -5.09 -4.87
N GLY A 101 8.90 -6.22 -5.49
CA GLY A 101 9.18 -6.32 -6.92
C GLY A 101 10.52 -5.70 -7.35
N ALA A 102 11.42 -5.38 -6.40
CA ALA A 102 12.76 -4.92 -6.74
C ALA A 102 13.59 -6.04 -7.38
N VAL A 103 13.36 -7.30 -6.99
CA VAL A 103 13.92 -8.48 -7.65
C VAL A 103 12.80 -9.28 -8.32
N THR A 104 13.03 -9.70 -9.55
CA THR A 104 12.01 -10.41 -10.35
C THR A 104 12.58 -11.72 -10.86
N ALA A 105 11.71 -12.71 -11.10
CA ALA A 105 12.16 -13.98 -11.69
C ALA A 105 12.80 -13.76 -13.08
N GLN A 106 12.40 -12.70 -13.79
CA GLN A 106 12.99 -12.30 -15.06
C GLN A 106 14.45 -11.88 -14.89
N THR A 107 14.79 -11.05 -13.90
CA THR A 107 16.18 -10.59 -13.68
C THR A 107 17.13 -11.71 -13.27
N LEU A 108 16.58 -12.85 -12.82
CA LEU A 108 17.36 -14.01 -12.42
C LEU A 108 17.58 -15.03 -13.56
N GLN A 109 16.91 -14.89 -14.72
CA GLN A 109 17.00 -15.86 -15.82
C GLN A 109 18.46 -16.08 -16.29
N PRO A 110 18.88 -17.34 -16.50
CA PRO A 110 20.25 -17.64 -16.90
C PRO A 110 20.56 -17.20 -18.33
N GLN A 111 19.57 -17.14 -19.22
CA GLN A 111 19.74 -16.80 -20.65
C GLN A 111 20.03 -15.31 -20.89
N LEU A 112 19.80 -14.44 -19.90
CA LEU A 112 20.04 -13.00 -20.04
C LEU A 112 21.53 -12.68 -20.06
N TRP A 113 21.95 -11.86 -21.01
CA TRP A 113 23.31 -11.33 -21.05
C TRP A 113 23.54 -10.30 -19.93
N PRO A 114 24.79 -10.09 -19.47
CA PRO A 114 25.07 -9.24 -18.32
C PRO A 114 24.48 -7.82 -18.42
N GLY A 115 24.58 -7.18 -19.59
CA GLY A 115 24.04 -5.82 -19.82
C GLY A 115 22.51 -5.75 -19.76
N GLU A 116 21.82 -6.70 -20.39
CA GLU A 116 20.35 -6.79 -20.35
C GLU A 116 19.85 -7.01 -18.92
N ARG A 117 20.53 -7.90 -18.19
CA ARG A 117 20.22 -8.18 -16.79
C ARG A 117 20.38 -6.93 -15.91
N ALA A 118 21.49 -6.21 -16.06
CA ALA A 118 21.73 -4.98 -15.31
C ALA A 118 20.64 -3.93 -15.59
N MET A 119 20.24 -3.77 -16.86
CA MET A 119 19.16 -2.85 -17.24
C MET A 119 17.81 -3.26 -16.64
N LEU A 120 17.45 -4.54 -16.68
CA LEU A 120 16.21 -5.03 -16.08
C LEU A 120 16.21 -4.87 -14.55
N ALA A 121 17.32 -5.20 -13.88
CA ALA A 121 17.46 -5.04 -12.44
C ALA A 121 17.34 -3.56 -12.02
N ALA A 122 17.98 -2.65 -12.74
CA ALA A 122 17.87 -1.21 -12.50
C ALA A 122 16.43 -0.71 -12.68
N ARG A 123 15.72 -1.15 -13.73
CA ARG A 123 14.32 -0.78 -13.97
C ARG A 123 13.38 -1.31 -12.88
N SER A 124 13.55 -2.56 -12.46
CA SER A 124 12.75 -3.16 -11.39
C SER A 124 12.97 -2.44 -10.06
N LEU A 125 14.24 -2.14 -9.73
CA LEU A 125 14.57 -1.34 -8.56
C LEU A 125 13.97 0.06 -8.63
N GLN A 126 14.13 0.76 -9.75
CA GLN A 126 13.54 2.09 -9.95
C GLN A 126 12.02 2.08 -9.70
N ARG A 127 11.28 1.15 -10.32
CA ARG A 127 9.83 1.01 -10.10
C ARG A 127 9.49 0.75 -8.64
N SER A 128 10.23 -0.13 -7.96
CA SER A 128 10.03 -0.40 -6.54
C SER A 128 10.24 0.87 -5.70
N VAL A 129 11.31 1.63 -5.95
CA VAL A 129 11.61 2.85 -5.19
C VAL A 129 10.58 3.95 -5.45
N THR A 130 10.17 4.16 -6.71
CA THR A 130 9.11 5.11 -7.07
C THR A 130 7.81 4.76 -6.35
N ARG A 131 7.41 3.48 -6.38
CA ARG A 131 6.21 3.03 -5.67
C ARG A 131 6.32 3.22 -4.15
N LEU A 132 7.48 2.98 -3.55
CA LEU A 132 7.69 3.24 -2.13
C LEU A 132 7.58 4.72 -1.79
N ALA A 133 8.11 5.61 -2.63
CA ALA A 133 7.96 7.05 -2.44
C ALA A 133 6.48 7.48 -2.48
N GLU A 134 5.71 6.94 -3.42
CA GLU A 134 4.25 7.17 -3.51
C GLU A 134 3.51 6.67 -2.25
N LEU A 135 3.84 5.47 -1.78
CA LEU A 135 3.26 4.90 -0.56
C LEU A 135 3.61 5.71 0.69
N VAL A 136 4.84 6.20 0.81
CA VAL A 136 5.26 7.08 1.92
C VAL A 136 4.50 8.40 1.86
N ALA A 137 4.34 8.99 0.68
CA ALA A 137 3.56 10.22 0.51
C ALA A 137 2.08 10.00 0.87
N GLN A 138 1.50 8.87 0.47
CA GLN A 138 0.14 8.49 0.84
C GLN A 138 0.00 8.26 2.36
N ALA A 139 0.95 7.56 2.97
CA ALA A 139 0.97 7.33 4.42
C ALA A 139 1.09 8.65 5.20
N ARG A 140 1.88 9.62 4.72
CA ARG A 140 1.96 10.97 5.32
C ARG A 140 0.63 11.70 5.26
N ARG A 141 -0.04 11.74 4.09
CA ARG A 141 -1.37 12.36 3.95
C ARG A 141 -2.40 11.70 4.88
N ARG A 142 -2.40 10.38 4.94
CA ARG A 142 -3.26 9.60 5.82
C ARG A 142 -2.99 9.88 7.30
N ALA A 143 -1.72 10.02 7.71
CA ALA A 143 -1.37 10.35 9.09
C ALA A 143 -1.85 11.75 9.50
N VAL A 144 -1.83 12.73 8.58
CA VAL A 144 -2.40 14.06 8.82
C VAL A 144 -3.91 13.97 9.02
N LEU A 145 -4.63 13.34 8.08
CA LEU A 145 -6.09 13.13 8.20
C LEU A 145 -6.47 12.46 9.52
N MET A 146 -5.75 11.40 9.92
CA MET A 146 -6.00 10.72 11.19
C MET A 146 -5.82 11.65 12.39
N ARG A 147 -4.81 12.51 12.37
CA ARG A 147 -4.57 13.47 13.45
C ARG A 147 -5.67 14.54 13.51
N GLU A 148 -6.13 15.02 12.36
CA GLU A 148 -7.22 16.00 12.27
C GLU A 148 -8.54 15.40 12.78
N GLN A 149 -8.87 14.19 12.35
CA GLN A 149 -10.16 13.55 12.65
C GLN A 149 -10.20 12.88 14.04
N LEU A 150 -9.10 12.30 14.50
CA LEU A 150 -9.06 11.47 15.72
C LEU A 150 -8.08 12.00 16.79
N GLY A 151 -7.38 13.10 16.54
CA GLY A 151 -6.38 13.65 17.47
C GLY A 151 -6.96 14.13 18.80
N HIS A 152 -8.27 14.41 18.84
CA HIS A 152 -8.99 14.77 20.06
C HIS A 152 -9.28 13.56 20.98
N LEU A 153 -9.09 12.33 20.49
CA LEU A 153 -9.29 11.14 21.28
C LEU A 153 -8.14 10.94 22.28
N ARG A 154 -8.45 10.33 23.43
CA ARG A 154 -7.45 9.92 24.42
C ARG A 154 -6.41 8.98 23.81
N SER A 155 -5.19 9.00 24.34
CA SER A 155 -4.08 8.14 23.89
C SER A 155 -4.38 6.63 23.93
N SER A 156 -5.30 6.21 24.82
CA SER A 156 -5.75 4.81 24.92
C SER A 156 -6.88 4.44 23.95
N ALA A 157 -7.31 5.35 23.08
CA ALA A 157 -8.31 5.06 22.06
C ALA A 157 -7.76 4.08 21.01
N ARG A 158 -8.55 3.05 20.69
CA ARG A 158 -8.18 2.04 19.70
C ARG A 158 -8.60 2.40 18.27
N ALA A 159 -9.48 3.39 18.09
CA ALA A 159 -9.95 3.83 16.78
C ALA A 159 -8.81 4.22 15.80
N PRO A 160 -7.77 4.97 16.21
CA PRO A 160 -6.63 5.24 15.32
C PRO A 160 -5.91 3.97 14.86
N GLN A 161 -5.75 2.98 15.74
CA GLN A 161 -5.07 1.72 15.43
C GLN A 161 -5.89 0.85 14.47
N VAL A 162 -7.20 0.80 14.67
CA VAL A 162 -8.15 0.13 13.76
C VAL A 162 -8.11 0.78 12.39
N TRP A 163 -8.11 2.11 12.33
CA TRP A 163 -8.04 2.83 11.07
C TRP A 163 -6.71 2.61 10.32
N ILE A 164 -5.57 2.57 11.03
CA ILE A 164 -4.27 2.25 10.42
C ILE A 164 -4.30 0.88 9.71
N LEU A 165 -4.87 -0.15 10.34
CA LEU A 165 -4.98 -1.46 9.70
C LEU A 165 -5.92 -1.43 8.49
N LEU A 166 -7.07 -0.77 8.61
CA LEU A 166 -8.01 -0.64 7.50
C LEU A 166 -7.38 0.07 6.30
N ALA A 167 -6.68 1.18 6.54
CA ALA A 167 -6.05 1.97 5.48
C ALA A 167 -4.83 1.28 4.87
N GLY A 168 -4.09 0.51 5.68
CA GLY A 168 -2.87 -0.17 5.24
C GLY A 168 -3.08 -1.52 4.56
N PHE A 169 -4.12 -2.27 4.94
CA PHE A 169 -4.28 -3.67 4.54
C PHE A 169 -5.54 -3.92 3.73
N ALA A 170 -6.69 -3.97 4.40
CA ALA A 170 -7.94 -4.41 3.79
C ALA A 170 -9.15 -4.05 4.65
N PRO A 171 -10.36 -4.12 4.09
CA PRO A 171 -11.59 -4.15 4.87
C PRO A 171 -11.54 -5.19 5.99
N LEU A 172 -12.01 -4.82 7.18
CA LEU A 172 -12.05 -5.71 8.33
C LEU A 172 -13.47 -5.97 8.78
N GLY A 173 -13.78 -7.23 9.06
CA GLY A 173 -15.01 -7.62 9.75
C GLY A 173 -14.95 -7.24 11.23
N LEU A 174 -16.12 -7.05 11.83
CA LEU A 174 -16.23 -6.69 13.26
C LEU A 174 -15.59 -7.74 14.17
N ASP A 175 -15.70 -9.02 13.84
CA ASP A 175 -15.07 -10.09 14.62
C ASP A 175 -13.53 -10.04 14.52
N GLN A 176 -12.99 -9.67 13.35
CA GLN A 176 -11.55 -9.49 13.15
C GLN A 176 -11.04 -8.30 13.97
N ILE A 177 -11.79 -7.21 14.04
CA ILE A 177 -11.43 -6.05 14.88
C ILE A 177 -11.47 -6.42 16.37
N THR A 178 -12.52 -7.12 16.80
CA THR A 178 -12.69 -7.58 18.18
C THR A 178 -11.51 -8.45 18.61
N TRP A 179 -11.13 -9.42 17.77
CA TRP A 179 -10.02 -10.34 18.03
C TRP A 179 -8.65 -9.64 17.97
N ALA A 180 -8.36 -8.90 16.89
CA ALA A 180 -7.03 -8.32 16.66
C ALA A 180 -6.66 -7.24 17.67
N PHE A 181 -7.65 -6.52 18.22
CA PHE A 181 -7.41 -5.40 19.12
C PHE A 181 -7.84 -5.67 20.58
N GLY A 182 -8.34 -6.88 20.87
CA GLY A 182 -8.76 -7.28 22.22
C GLY A 182 -9.89 -6.39 22.77
N ILE A 183 -10.84 -6.01 21.93
CA ILE A 183 -11.91 -5.06 22.27
C ILE A 183 -13.22 -5.84 22.48
N SER A 184 -14.07 -5.39 23.40
CA SER A 184 -15.41 -5.98 23.52
C SER A 184 -16.23 -5.73 22.26
N ARG A 185 -17.22 -6.58 21.99
CA ARG A 185 -18.11 -6.42 20.83
C ARG A 185 -18.79 -5.04 20.79
N ARG A 186 -19.23 -4.53 21.95
CA ARG A 186 -19.79 -3.17 22.08
C ARG A 186 -18.75 -2.09 21.76
N GLY A 187 -17.50 -2.26 22.21
CA GLY A 187 -16.41 -1.35 21.88
C GLY A 187 -16.07 -1.35 20.38
N THR A 188 -16.14 -2.49 19.72
CA THR A 188 -15.98 -2.61 18.27
C THR A 188 -17.05 -1.80 17.52
N TYR A 189 -18.31 -1.89 17.92
CA TYR A 189 -19.37 -1.06 17.32
C TYR A 189 -19.13 0.43 17.54
N ALA A 190 -18.80 0.85 18.76
CA ALA A 190 -18.51 2.24 19.07
C ALA A 190 -17.32 2.79 18.25
N ILE A 191 -16.28 1.98 18.02
CA ILE A 191 -15.16 2.34 17.15
C ILE A 191 -15.61 2.47 15.70
N GLY A 192 -16.40 1.51 15.20
CA GLY A 192 -16.96 1.59 13.86
C GLY A 192 -17.80 2.86 13.67
N ASP A 193 -18.65 3.20 14.65
CA ASP A 193 -19.47 4.41 14.62
C ASP A 193 -18.61 5.68 14.64
N ALA A 194 -17.57 5.73 15.48
CA ALA A 194 -16.65 6.86 15.52
C ALA A 194 -15.92 7.07 14.18
N LEU A 195 -15.45 5.98 13.55
CA LEU A 195 -14.77 6.06 12.25
C LEU A 195 -15.71 6.45 11.11
N VAL A 196 -16.97 6.00 11.16
CA VAL A 196 -18.01 6.40 10.20
C VAL A 196 -18.43 7.86 10.39
N ALA A 197 -18.64 8.29 11.62
CA ALA A 197 -18.96 9.69 11.94
C ALA A 197 -17.84 10.64 11.51
N ALA A 198 -16.58 10.21 11.62
CA ALA A 198 -15.41 10.95 11.16
C ALA A 198 -15.16 10.85 9.63
N ARG A 199 -16.04 10.18 8.86
CA ARG A 199 -15.90 9.94 7.41
C ARG A 199 -14.56 9.31 7.03
N MET A 200 -14.03 8.49 7.92
CA MET A 200 -12.76 7.78 7.73
C MET A 200 -12.98 6.35 7.24
N ALA A 201 -14.20 5.82 7.43
CA ALA A 201 -14.61 4.51 7.00
C ALA A 201 -16.12 4.47 6.74
N ARG A 202 -16.56 3.53 5.91
CA ARG A 202 -17.97 3.20 5.70
C ARG A 202 -18.23 1.73 6.02
N ARG A 203 -19.48 1.40 6.29
CA ARG A 203 -19.91 0.01 6.46
C ARG A 203 -20.36 -0.56 5.13
N GLU A 204 -19.85 -1.73 4.78
CA GLU A 204 -20.30 -2.50 3.64
C GLU A 204 -20.73 -3.90 4.06
N THR A 205 -21.69 -4.47 3.35
CA THR A 205 -22.09 -5.87 3.55
C THR A 205 -21.64 -6.69 2.37
N VAL A 206 -20.69 -7.61 2.60
CA VAL A 206 -20.19 -8.52 1.57
C VAL A 206 -20.55 -9.94 1.95
N LYS A 207 -21.34 -10.61 1.13
CA LYS A 207 -21.82 -11.99 1.36
C LYS A 207 -22.44 -12.16 2.77
N GLY A 208 -23.27 -11.20 3.17
CA GLY A 208 -23.95 -11.20 4.47
C GLY A 208 -23.08 -10.84 5.68
N LYS A 209 -21.80 -10.49 5.48
CA LYS A 209 -20.90 -10.06 6.56
C LYS A 209 -20.70 -8.55 6.53
N ALA A 210 -20.88 -7.91 7.68
CA ALA A 210 -20.61 -6.49 7.86
C ALA A 210 -19.09 -6.25 7.97
N LEU A 211 -18.57 -5.45 7.05
CA LEU A 211 -17.18 -5.02 6.96
C LEU A 211 -17.09 -3.52 7.16
N LEU A 212 -16.01 -3.09 7.78
CA LEU A 212 -15.61 -1.69 7.81
C LEU A 212 -14.58 -1.50 6.69
N VAL A 213 -14.82 -0.52 5.82
CA VAL A 213 -14.01 -0.23 4.62
C VAL A 213 -13.52 1.20 4.72
N VAL A 214 -12.26 1.47 4.39
CA VAL A 214 -11.75 2.85 4.38
C VAL A 214 -12.49 3.69 3.35
N GLU A 215 -12.83 4.88 3.79
CA GLU A 215 -13.27 5.94 2.91
C GLU A 215 -12.02 6.71 2.51
N GLU A 216 -11.58 6.53 1.26
CA GLU A 216 -10.50 7.36 0.74
C GLU A 216 -11.05 8.78 0.65
N PRO A 217 -10.34 9.80 1.18
CA PRO A 217 -10.69 11.17 0.90
C PRO A 217 -10.66 11.31 -0.62
N GLY A 218 -11.84 11.47 -1.24
CA GLY A 218 -11.95 11.55 -2.68
C GLY A 218 -10.97 12.59 -3.22
N ARG A 219 -10.29 12.26 -4.31
CA ARG A 219 -9.62 13.28 -5.15
C ARG A 219 -10.61 14.34 -5.66
N ASP A 220 -11.91 14.09 -5.50
CA ASP A 220 -13.03 14.97 -5.83
C ASP A 220 -13.19 16.16 -4.87
N GLY A 221 -12.25 16.35 -3.94
CA GLY A 221 -12.00 17.64 -3.32
C GLY A 221 -11.07 18.52 -4.17
N GLN A 222 -11.22 18.55 -5.50
CA GLN A 222 -10.94 19.82 -6.17
C GLN A 222 -11.92 20.83 -5.55
N PRO A 223 -11.48 22.00 -5.05
CA PRO A 223 -12.44 23.07 -4.80
C PRO A 223 -13.21 23.20 -6.11
N ALA A 224 -14.54 23.01 -6.07
CA ALA A 224 -15.38 23.13 -7.24
C ALA A 224 -14.92 24.38 -7.97
N SER A 225 -14.39 24.22 -9.19
CA SER A 225 -14.01 25.37 -9.98
C SER A 225 -15.27 26.23 -10.03
N LEU A 226 -15.17 27.47 -9.55
CA LEU A 226 -16.28 28.43 -9.59
C LEU A 226 -16.78 28.62 -11.04
N ASP A 227 -16.00 28.19 -12.03
CA ASP A 227 -16.35 28.19 -13.46
C ASP A 227 -17.41 27.14 -13.87
N GLN A 228 -17.78 26.20 -13.00
CA GLN A 228 -18.88 25.24 -13.24
C GLN A 228 -20.12 25.50 -12.36
N ALA A 229 -20.23 26.68 -11.75
CA ALA A 229 -21.53 27.12 -11.26
C ALA A 229 -22.45 27.29 -12.47
N THR A 230 -23.42 26.38 -12.64
CA THR A 230 -24.51 26.57 -13.60
C THR A 230 -25.11 27.95 -13.33
N ALA A 231 -25.09 28.83 -14.34
CA ALA A 231 -25.66 30.17 -14.20
C ALA A 231 -27.07 30.05 -13.61
N LEU A 232 -27.29 30.72 -12.48
CA LEU A 232 -28.59 30.75 -11.83
C LEU A 232 -29.64 31.19 -12.87
N PRO A 233 -30.79 30.51 -12.97
CA PRO A 233 -31.86 30.94 -13.86
C PRO A 233 -32.18 32.41 -13.62
N HIS A 234 -32.42 33.18 -14.69
CA HIS A 234 -32.59 34.64 -14.60
C HIS A 234 -33.69 35.06 -13.61
N ALA A 235 -34.71 34.22 -13.43
CA ALA A 235 -35.76 34.42 -12.43
C ALA A 235 -35.24 34.35 -10.99
N ALA A 236 -34.32 33.42 -10.68
CA ALA A 236 -33.73 33.29 -9.35
C ALA A 236 -32.74 34.43 -9.04
N LEU A 237 -32.06 34.97 -10.06
CA LEU A 237 -31.23 36.17 -9.91
C LEU A 237 -32.07 37.42 -9.63
N ALA A 238 -33.17 37.60 -10.36
CA ALA A 238 -34.09 38.71 -10.13
C ALA A 238 -34.74 38.69 -8.74
N GLU A 239 -35.06 37.49 -8.24
CA GLU A 239 -35.62 37.29 -6.91
C GLU A 239 -34.58 37.58 -5.81
N PHE A 240 -33.32 37.19 -6.03
CA PHE A 240 -32.20 37.52 -5.15
C PHE A 240 -31.93 39.03 -5.11
N ASP A 241 -31.87 39.70 -6.27
CA ASP A 241 -31.64 41.14 -6.35
C ASP A 241 -32.77 41.94 -5.70
N ALA A 242 -34.02 41.48 -5.84
CA ALA A 242 -35.18 42.08 -5.16
C ALA A 242 -35.07 41.93 -3.63
N ALA A 243 -34.68 40.76 -3.14
CA ALA A 243 -34.48 40.51 -1.71
C ALA A 243 -33.33 41.36 -1.14
N MET A 244 -32.22 41.50 -1.88
CA MET A 244 -31.09 42.35 -1.48
C MET A 244 -31.48 43.83 -1.44
N GLY A 245 -32.26 44.31 -2.41
CA GLY A 245 -32.78 45.67 -2.41
C GLY A 245 -33.76 45.95 -1.25
N GLU A 246 -34.48 44.93 -0.78
CA GLU A 246 -35.36 45.05 0.39
C GLU A 246 -34.56 45.14 1.70
N ILE A 247 -33.46 44.38 1.81
CA ILE A 247 -32.51 44.47 2.92
C ILE A 247 -31.84 45.85 2.96
N ASP A 248 -31.39 46.37 1.81
CA ASP A 248 -30.78 47.70 1.74
C ASP A 248 -31.75 48.82 2.14
N ARG A 249 -33.04 48.71 1.78
CA ARG A 249 -34.08 49.65 2.23
C ARG A 249 -34.34 49.56 3.73
N LEU A 250 -34.31 48.36 4.31
CA LEU A 250 -34.45 48.17 5.76
C LEU A 250 -33.26 48.79 6.52
N LEU A 251 -32.04 48.64 5.99
CA LEU A 251 -30.82 49.21 6.58
C LEU A 251 -30.73 50.74 6.38
N ALA A 252 -31.21 51.26 5.26
CA ALA A 252 -31.31 52.71 5.01
C ALA A 252 -32.43 53.35 5.85
N GLY A 253 -33.52 52.62 6.13
CA GLY A 253 -34.60 53.07 6.98
C GLY A 253 -34.26 53.05 8.48
N SER A 254 -33.35 52.17 8.91
CA SER A 254 -32.91 52.09 10.32
C SER A 254 -31.86 53.14 10.70
N SER A 255 -31.33 53.89 9.74
CA SER A 255 -30.32 54.94 9.95
C SER A 255 -30.94 56.35 10.10
N GLY A 256 -32.27 56.46 10.14
CA GLY A 256 -33.01 57.69 10.36
C GLY A 256 -34.04 57.57 11.49
N HIS A 257 -33.57 57.49 12.74
CA HIS A 257 -34.36 57.90 13.90
C HIS A 257 -33.48 58.81 14.78
N PRO A 258 -33.87 60.07 15.01
CA PRO A 258 -33.20 60.94 15.98
C PRO A 258 -33.36 60.44 17.42
#